data_AF-A0A376DQE6-F1
#
_entry.id   AF-A0A376DQE6-F1
#
_cell.length_a   1.000
_cell.length_b   1.000
_cell.length_c   1.000
_cell.angle_alpha   90.00
_cell.angle_beta   90.00
_cell.angle_gamma   90.00
#
_symmetry.space_group_name_H-M   'P 1'
#
loop_
_entity.id
_entity.type
_entity.pdbx_description
1 polymer ?
#
loop_
_entity_poly.entity_id
_entity_poly.type
_entity_poly.pdbx_seq_one_letter_code
_entity_poly.pdbx_strand_id
1 'polypeptide(L)'
;MNYATQHHIGNYQHTRTETTTAIAPTVGRVCQLDAKTKGCKPSAERQAEIRTNSNATNGILKCTFLPKLKTAKSVQACQKTARDFHKSLSKLAEHHSIEPMQTQDFEFPYNIVLSMWDMETKVKRTNINWEGFKLIQDSKKTYFTSEERYNTGTTLYYIPVVPLFQILKDQKRKKTAQLLLSVCSYLYHIAQIPYYRQEESYLYWLYEMMNDWVEQDEETAETETNKRELRNAEYIGDKVEQKLFNLINLKVFEKRLNRFKSVDTFDSECWKIARNAFALYTEYPSENIFRNATLPEKDPYDNDENEIIGMEKYISFIADTKGWLYESLSDTINNEFNEYGAMEEPTISKQFDGSEIPTANLDFENRLFDLLNDLSGLLYEYKTIEK
;
A
#
# COMPACT_ATOMS: atom_id res chain seq x y z
N MET A 1 19.87 46.03 -48.53
CA MET A 1 20.01 44.67 -49.08
C MET A 1 18.73 43.93 -48.77
N ASN A 2 17.99 43.59 -49.83
CA ASN A 2 16.81 42.72 -49.81
C ASN A 2 17.28 41.31 -49.50
N TYR A 3 16.57 40.53 -48.67
CA TYR A 3 16.20 39.13 -48.96
C TYR A 3 15.05 38.71 -48.04
N ALA A 4 13.83 38.74 -48.59
CA ALA A 4 12.73 37.90 -48.13
C ALA A 4 12.92 36.50 -48.73
N THR A 5 12.54 35.44 -48.01
CA THR A 5 12.38 34.12 -48.62
C THR A 5 11.08 33.49 -48.17
N GLN A 6 10.23 33.27 -49.16
CA GLN A 6 8.93 32.62 -49.09
C GLN A 6 9.12 31.13 -48.78
N HIS A 7 8.28 30.60 -47.89
CA HIS A 7 8.19 29.15 -47.70
C HIS A 7 7.47 28.51 -48.89
N HIS A 8 8.16 27.60 -49.57
CA HIS A 8 7.62 26.80 -50.66
C HIS A 8 6.86 25.59 -50.10
N ILE A 9 5.59 25.48 -50.49
CA ILE A 9 4.75 24.30 -50.30
C ILE A 9 5.24 23.21 -51.26
N GLY A 10 5.86 22.17 -50.72
CA GLY A 10 6.26 20.96 -51.45
C GLY A 10 5.13 19.93 -51.48
N ASN A 11 4.82 19.45 -52.68
CA ASN A 11 3.84 18.42 -52.99
C ASN A 11 4.04 17.12 -52.20
N TYR A 12 3.01 16.69 -51.45
CA TYR A 12 2.86 15.29 -51.05
C TYR A 12 1.77 14.61 -51.89
N GLN A 13 2.16 13.58 -52.62
CA GLN A 13 1.27 12.69 -53.35
C GLN A 13 0.40 11.90 -52.36
N HIS A 14 -0.91 11.92 -52.59
CA HIS A 14 -1.85 11.05 -51.88
C HIS A 14 -1.52 9.58 -52.13
N THR A 15 -1.09 8.88 -51.08
CA THR A 15 -1.09 7.43 -51.07
C THR A 15 -2.47 6.96 -50.61
N ARG A 16 -3.01 6.01 -51.38
CA ARG A 16 -4.39 5.56 -51.42
C ARG A 16 -4.78 4.81 -50.13
N THR A 17 -5.82 5.28 -49.44
CA THR A 17 -6.46 4.56 -48.33
C THR A 17 -7.11 3.27 -48.85
N GLU A 18 -6.81 2.13 -48.23
CA GLU A 18 -7.53 0.88 -48.48
C GLU A 18 -8.99 1.01 -48.10
N THR A 19 -9.87 0.52 -48.97
CA THR A 19 -11.32 0.56 -48.78
C THR A 19 -11.75 -0.60 -47.90
N THR A 20 -12.16 -0.32 -46.66
CA THR A 20 -12.73 -1.32 -45.75
C THR A 20 -14.01 -1.91 -46.37
N THR A 21 -14.01 -3.23 -46.63
CA THR A 21 -15.15 -3.95 -47.23
C THR A 21 -15.86 -4.84 -46.21
N ALA A 22 -16.08 -4.33 -44.99
CA ALA A 22 -16.91 -5.03 -43.99
C ALA A 22 -17.51 -4.03 -43.00
N ILE A 23 -18.84 -3.94 -43.02
CA ILE A 23 -19.64 -3.19 -42.05
C ILE A 23 -19.82 -4.10 -40.81
N ALA A 24 -19.59 -3.57 -39.61
CA ALA A 24 -19.89 -4.27 -38.37
C ALA A 24 -21.40 -4.65 -38.32
N PRO A 25 -21.77 -5.87 -37.89
CA PRO A 25 -23.17 -6.26 -37.84
C PRO A 25 -23.93 -5.37 -36.87
N THR A 26 -25.05 -4.81 -37.33
CA THR A 26 -25.98 -4.05 -36.50
C THR A 26 -26.49 -4.93 -35.37
N VAL A 27 -26.49 -4.38 -34.15
CA VAL A 27 -27.15 -4.96 -32.97
C VAL A 27 -28.53 -5.48 -33.37
N GLY A 28 -28.78 -6.77 -33.10
CA GLY A 28 -29.96 -7.49 -33.56
C GLY A 28 -31.25 -6.74 -33.24
N ARG A 29 -32.06 -6.49 -34.27
CA ARG A 29 -33.41 -5.96 -34.14
C ARG A 29 -34.24 -6.88 -33.24
N VAL A 30 -35.01 -6.27 -32.33
CA VAL A 30 -36.18 -6.91 -31.72
C VAL A 30 -37.08 -7.41 -32.86
N CYS A 31 -37.37 -8.71 -32.88
CA CYS A 31 -38.21 -9.32 -33.90
C CYS A 31 -39.59 -8.65 -33.92
N GLN A 32 -40.02 -8.18 -35.11
CA GLN A 32 -41.39 -7.74 -35.31
C GLN A 32 -42.33 -8.94 -35.23
N LEU A 33 -43.43 -8.77 -34.50
CA LEU A 33 -44.55 -9.72 -34.45
C LEU A 33 -45.07 -9.95 -35.87
N ASP A 34 -44.96 -11.18 -36.35
CA ASP A 34 -45.52 -11.58 -37.63
C ASP A 34 -47.03 -11.82 -37.50
N ALA A 35 -47.78 -11.27 -38.45
CA ALA A 35 -49.23 -11.32 -38.64
C ALA A 35 -50.17 -10.59 -37.64
N LYS A 36 -51.14 -9.86 -38.21
CA LYS A 36 -52.34 -9.39 -37.50
C LYS A 36 -53.19 -10.59 -37.08
N THR A 37 -53.38 -10.75 -35.78
CA THR A 37 -54.27 -11.77 -35.21
C THR A 37 -55.70 -11.58 -35.74
N LYS A 38 -56.21 -12.54 -36.51
CA LYS A 38 -57.66 -12.66 -36.73
C LYS A 38 -58.29 -13.06 -35.39
N GLY A 39 -59.23 -12.24 -34.90
CA GLY A 39 -59.90 -12.50 -33.62
C GLY A 39 -60.63 -13.83 -33.63
N CYS A 40 -60.30 -14.69 -32.66
CA CYS A 40 -61.07 -15.90 -32.35
C CYS A 40 -62.16 -15.58 -31.33
N LYS A 41 -63.36 -16.14 -31.54
CA LYS A 41 -64.47 -16.09 -30.58
C LYS A 41 -64.03 -16.65 -29.22
N PRO A 42 -64.50 -16.10 -28.09
CA PRO A 42 -64.14 -16.61 -26.78
C PRO A 42 -64.77 -18.00 -26.55
N SER A 43 -63.96 -18.97 -26.14
CA SER A 43 -64.41 -20.26 -25.60
C SER A 43 -64.64 -20.13 -24.10
N ALA A 44 -65.68 -20.81 -23.58
CA ALA A 44 -66.17 -20.66 -22.20
C ALA A 44 -65.37 -21.45 -21.14
N GLU A 45 -64.29 -22.15 -21.48
CA GLU A 45 -63.47 -22.91 -20.54
C GLU A 45 -62.02 -22.40 -20.50
N ARG A 46 -61.50 -22.13 -19.30
CA ARG A 46 -60.09 -21.80 -19.06
C ARG A 46 -59.24 -23.07 -19.21
N GLN A 47 -58.08 -22.95 -19.86
CA GLN A 47 -57.06 -24.00 -19.85
C GLN A 47 -56.49 -24.18 -18.43
N ALA A 48 -56.24 -25.43 -18.04
CA ALA A 48 -55.63 -25.77 -16.76
C ALA A 48 -54.22 -25.15 -16.66
N GLU A 49 -53.93 -24.54 -15.51
CA GLU A 49 -52.66 -23.86 -15.25
C GLU A 49 -51.53 -24.89 -15.12
N ILE A 50 -50.73 -25.09 -16.18
CA ILE A 50 -49.50 -25.86 -16.11
C ILE A 50 -48.38 -24.89 -15.68
N ARG A 51 -48.07 -24.88 -14.38
CA ARG A 51 -46.88 -24.19 -13.87
C ARG A 51 -45.65 -25.08 -14.03
N THR A 52 -44.59 -24.54 -14.63
CA THR A 52 -43.26 -25.14 -14.55
C THR A 52 -42.83 -25.15 -13.08
N ASN A 53 -42.42 -26.31 -12.56
CA ASN A 53 -42.05 -26.51 -11.15
C ASN A 53 -40.95 -25.51 -10.76
N SER A 54 -41.26 -24.55 -9.88
CA SER A 54 -40.45 -23.35 -9.60
C SER A 54 -39.18 -23.60 -8.78
N ASN A 55 -38.69 -24.84 -8.72
CA ASN A 55 -37.53 -25.23 -7.89
C ASN A 55 -36.18 -25.17 -8.61
N ALA A 56 -36.14 -24.85 -9.91
CA ALA A 56 -34.88 -24.80 -10.66
C ALA A 56 -34.02 -23.55 -10.39
N THR A 57 -34.63 -22.43 -9.95
CA THR A 57 -33.95 -21.12 -9.88
C THR A 57 -32.88 -21.05 -8.79
N ASN A 58 -32.91 -21.94 -7.79
CA ASN A 58 -31.93 -21.97 -6.69
C ASN A 58 -30.80 -23.00 -6.88
N GLY A 59 -30.78 -23.74 -8.00
CA GLY A 59 -29.79 -24.80 -8.24
C GLY A 59 -28.36 -24.28 -8.28
N ILE A 60 -28.13 -23.19 -9.01
CA ILE A 60 -26.80 -22.57 -9.15
C ILE A 60 -26.28 -22.03 -7.80
N LEU A 61 -27.15 -21.48 -6.96
CA LEU A 61 -26.78 -20.94 -5.64
C LEU A 61 -26.42 -22.04 -4.61
N LYS A 62 -26.78 -23.30 -4.88
CA LYS A 62 -26.45 -24.46 -4.05
C LYS A 62 -25.30 -25.29 -4.62
N CYS A 63 -24.82 -24.97 -5.82
CA CYS A 63 -23.69 -25.67 -6.44
C CYS A 63 -22.38 -25.04 -5.97
N THR A 64 -21.51 -25.86 -5.36
CA THR A 64 -20.12 -25.49 -5.10
C THR A 64 -19.28 -25.96 -6.28
N PHE A 65 -18.60 -25.04 -6.96
CA PHE A 65 -17.69 -25.38 -8.05
C PHE A 65 -16.28 -25.58 -7.51
N LEU A 66 -15.56 -26.56 -8.08
CA LEU A 66 -14.14 -26.69 -7.80
C LEU A 66 -13.38 -25.48 -8.38
N PRO A 67 -12.39 -24.95 -7.64
CA PRO A 67 -11.58 -23.84 -8.13
C PRO A 67 -10.82 -24.22 -9.41
N LYS A 68 -10.72 -23.27 -10.34
CA LYS A 68 -10.02 -23.45 -11.63
C LYS A 68 -8.61 -22.86 -11.56
N LEU A 69 -7.60 -23.64 -11.98
CA LEU A 69 -6.25 -23.13 -12.17
C LEU A 69 -6.20 -22.26 -13.43
N LYS A 70 -5.92 -20.97 -13.29
CA LYS A 70 -5.59 -20.11 -14.44
C LYS A 70 -4.20 -20.51 -14.94
N THR A 71 -4.16 -21.42 -15.90
CA THR A 71 -2.92 -22.00 -16.43
C THR A 71 -2.49 -21.18 -17.66
N ALA A 72 -1.28 -20.61 -17.66
CA ALA A 72 -0.70 -20.07 -18.89
C ALA A 72 -0.54 -21.21 -19.92
N LYS A 73 -0.72 -20.93 -21.21
CA LYS A 73 -0.84 -21.94 -22.30
C LYS A 73 0.34 -22.92 -22.46
N SER A 74 1.42 -22.79 -21.68
CA SER A 74 2.65 -23.57 -21.79
C SER A 74 2.85 -24.66 -20.72
N VAL A 75 1.94 -24.85 -19.76
CA VAL A 75 2.12 -25.92 -18.73
C VAL A 75 1.77 -27.28 -19.33
N GLN A 76 2.74 -27.86 -20.04
CA GLN A 76 2.70 -29.25 -20.45
C GLN A 76 2.69 -30.11 -19.17
N ALA A 77 1.59 -30.84 -18.96
CA ALA A 77 1.37 -31.67 -17.78
C ALA A 77 2.48 -32.73 -17.65
N CYS A 78 3.46 -32.49 -16.79
CA CYS A 78 4.54 -33.43 -16.50
C CYS A 78 4.30 -34.04 -15.12
N GLN A 79 4.27 -35.37 -15.00
CA GLN A 79 4.16 -36.07 -13.72
C GLN A 79 5.26 -35.68 -12.72
N LYS A 80 6.41 -35.18 -13.19
CA LYS A 80 7.49 -34.63 -12.35
C LYS A 80 7.02 -33.39 -11.57
N THR A 81 6.17 -32.56 -12.17
CA THR A 81 5.59 -31.35 -11.57
C THR A 81 4.74 -31.65 -10.33
N ALA A 82 3.96 -32.74 -10.34
CA ALA A 82 3.09 -33.11 -9.21
C ALA A 82 3.86 -33.59 -7.98
N ARG A 83 4.92 -34.40 -8.18
CA ARG A 83 5.75 -34.88 -7.07
C ARG A 83 6.51 -33.74 -6.40
N ASP A 84 7.11 -32.87 -7.20
CA ASP A 84 7.89 -31.73 -6.68
C ASP A 84 6.97 -30.73 -5.97
N PHE A 85 5.76 -30.52 -6.51
CA PHE A 85 4.67 -29.80 -5.84
C PHE A 85 4.38 -30.35 -4.43
N HIS A 86 4.10 -31.65 -4.30
CA HIS A 86 3.75 -32.22 -2.99
C HIS A 86 4.91 -32.15 -2.00
N LYS A 87 6.16 -32.29 -2.46
CA LYS A 87 7.34 -32.11 -1.62
C LYS A 87 7.46 -30.68 -1.10
N SER A 88 7.21 -29.70 -1.98
CA SER A 88 7.22 -28.29 -1.60
C SER A 88 6.05 -27.94 -0.67
N LEU A 89 4.86 -28.49 -0.93
CA LEU A 89 3.68 -28.37 -0.08
C LEU A 89 3.95 -28.87 1.34
N SER A 90 4.59 -30.03 1.50
CA SER A 90 4.93 -30.56 2.82
C SER A 90 5.86 -29.63 3.61
N LYS A 91 6.83 -28.99 2.94
CA LYS A 91 7.71 -28.00 3.59
C LYS A 91 6.97 -26.72 3.98
N LEU A 92 6.09 -26.23 3.10
CA LEU A 92 5.24 -25.08 3.41
C LEU A 92 4.34 -25.35 4.62
N ALA A 93 3.74 -26.55 4.65
CA ALA A 93 2.89 -27.03 5.72
C ALA A 93 3.64 -27.14 7.05
N GLU A 94 4.85 -27.71 7.05
CA GLU A 94 5.73 -27.79 8.22
C GLU A 94 6.09 -26.40 8.75
N HIS A 95 6.49 -25.49 7.87
CA HIS A 95 6.87 -24.11 8.22
C HIS A 95 5.75 -23.35 8.92
N HIS A 96 4.51 -23.48 8.44
CA HIS A 96 3.35 -22.85 9.07
C HIS A 96 2.68 -23.71 10.15
N SER A 97 3.21 -24.90 10.45
CA SER A 97 2.60 -25.87 11.39
C SER A 97 1.13 -26.18 11.06
N ILE A 98 0.82 -26.36 9.77
CA ILE A 98 -0.52 -26.62 9.24
C ILE A 98 -0.59 -28.03 8.67
N GLU A 99 -1.66 -28.77 8.99
CA GLU A 99 -1.95 -30.04 8.32
C GLU A 99 -2.69 -29.79 6.99
N PRO A 100 -2.12 -30.16 5.82
CA PRO A 100 -2.77 -29.97 4.52
C PRO A 100 -3.95 -30.92 4.31
N MET A 101 -4.94 -30.48 3.56
CA MET A 101 -6.03 -31.35 3.08
C MET A 101 -5.46 -32.50 2.23
N GLN A 102 -6.02 -33.69 2.44
CA GLN A 102 -5.75 -34.84 1.57
C GLN A 102 -6.40 -34.61 0.20
N THR A 103 -5.58 -34.40 -0.82
CA THR A 103 -6.05 -34.12 -2.19
C THR A 103 -5.65 -35.20 -3.21
N GLN A 104 -5.11 -36.32 -2.72
CA GLN A 104 -4.60 -37.41 -3.55
C GLN A 104 -5.71 -38.12 -4.36
N ASP A 105 -6.95 -38.05 -3.88
CA ASP A 105 -8.12 -38.62 -4.55
C ASP A 105 -8.61 -37.79 -5.74
N PHE A 106 -8.06 -36.58 -5.95
CA PHE A 106 -8.42 -35.70 -7.06
C PHE A 106 -7.40 -35.81 -8.19
N GLU A 107 -7.89 -35.77 -9.44
CA GLU A 107 -7.02 -35.74 -10.62
C GLU A 107 -6.42 -34.36 -10.84
N PHE A 108 -5.29 -34.30 -11.54
CA PHE A 108 -4.68 -33.03 -11.98
C PHE A 108 -5.63 -32.28 -12.92
N PRO A 109 -5.76 -30.94 -12.80
CA PRO A 109 -5.05 -30.04 -11.88
C PRO A 109 -5.73 -29.84 -10.51
N TYR A 110 -6.88 -30.49 -10.25
CA TYR A 110 -7.69 -30.21 -9.07
C TYR A 110 -6.99 -30.55 -7.75
N ASN A 111 -6.16 -31.60 -7.71
CA ASN A 111 -5.35 -31.90 -6.53
C ASN A 111 -4.45 -30.72 -6.11
N ILE A 112 -3.85 -30.04 -7.09
CA ILE A 112 -2.99 -28.87 -6.86
C ILE A 112 -3.84 -27.68 -6.40
N VAL A 113 -4.92 -27.37 -7.12
CA VAL A 113 -5.72 -26.17 -6.82
C VAL A 113 -6.38 -26.29 -5.45
N LEU A 114 -6.90 -27.46 -5.10
CA LEU A 114 -7.52 -27.69 -3.79
C LEU A 114 -6.48 -27.60 -2.67
N SER A 115 -5.28 -28.14 -2.87
CA SER A 115 -4.19 -28.00 -1.89
C SER A 115 -3.77 -26.56 -1.70
N MET A 116 -3.65 -25.77 -2.78
CA MET A 116 -3.34 -24.34 -2.69
C MET A 116 -4.44 -23.60 -1.93
N TRP A 117 -5.70 -23.75 -2.34
CA TRP A 117 -6.84 -23.10 -1.70
C TRP A 117 -6.96 -23.42 -0.20
N ASP A 118 -6.73 -24.67 0.18
CA ASP A 118 -6.74 -25.11 1.58
C ASP A 118 -5.61 -24.43 2.38
N MET A 119 -4.39 -24.42 1.83
CA MET A 119 -3.24 -23.76 2.47
C MET A 119 -3.45 -22.26 2.61
N GLU A 120 -3.90 -21.58 1.56
CA GLU A 120 -4.19 -20.13 1.59
C GLU A 120 -5.23 -19.81 2.67
N THR A 121 -6.31 -20.59 2.72
CA THR A 121 -7.38 -20.41 3.71
C THR A 121 -6.88 -20.60 5.15
N LYS A 122 -5.96 -21.54 5.38
CA LYS A 122 -5.43 -21.82 6.71
C LYS A 122 -4.35 -20.81 7.12
N VAL A 123 -3.41 -20.48 6.24
CA VAL A 123 -2.31 -19.53 6.53
C VAL A 123 -2.84 -18.11 6.74
N LYS A 124 -3.84 -17.68 5.96
CA LYS A 124 -4.49 -16.37 6.14
C LYS A 124 -5.09 -16.17 7.53
N ARG A 125 -5.45 -17.25 8.24
CA ARG A 125 -5.99 -17.18 9.61
C ARG A 125 -4.92 -17.05 10.67
N THR A 126 -3.69 -17.45 10.37
CA THR A 126 -2.59 -17.52 11.34
C THR A 126 -1.54 -16.44 11.13
N ASN A 127 -1.36 -15.96 9.89
CA ASN A 127 -0.41 -14.91 9.55
C ASN A 127 -1.15 -13.68 9.04
N ILE A 128 -1.08 -12.59 9.82
CA ILE A 128 -1.71 -11.31 9.48
C ILE A 128 -1.13 -10.66 8.22
N ASN A 129 0.16 -10.93 7.94
CA ASN A 129 0.89 -10.37 6.81
C ASN A 129 0.87 -11.30 5.59
N TRP A 130 -0.02 -12.29 5.54
CA TRP A 130 -0.10 -13.18 4.38
C TRP A 130 -0.62 -12.43 3.16
N GLU A 131 0.13 -12.46 2.06
CA GLU A 131 -0.27 -11.87 0.78
C GLU A 131 -0.70 -12.96 -0.22
N GLY A 132 0.13 -13.99 -0.39
CA GLY A 132 -0.18 -15.05 -1.36
C GLY A 132 0.87 -16.15 -1.49
N PHE A 133 0.49 -17.21 -2.19
CA PHE A 133 1.42 -18.23 -2.67
C PHE A 133 1.57 -18.14 -4.18
N LYS A 134 2.81 -18.31 -4.64
CA LYS A 134 3.14 -18.45 -6.07
C LYS A 134 3.72 -19.84 -6.28
N LEU A 135 3.27 -20.52 -7.33
CA LEU A 135 3.85 -21.79 -7.74
C LEU A 135 4.83 -21.53 -8.87
N ILE A 136 6.12 -21.64 -8.58
CA ILE A 136 7.19 -21.41 -9.55
C ILE A 136 7.57 -22.76 -10.17
N GLN A 137 7.54 -22.81 -11.50
CA GLN A 137 8.05 -23.94 -12.27
C GLN A 137 9.30 -23.51 -13.03
N ASP A 138 10.45 -23.94 -12.54
CA ASP A 138 11.72 -23.87 -13.30
C ASP A 138 11.90 -25.18 -14.10
N SER A 139 12.78 -25.14 -15.09
CA SER A 139 13.25 -26.25 -15.93
C SER A 139 13.59 -27.55 -15.16
N LYS A 140 13.91 -27.45 -13.87
CA LYS A 140 14.36 -28.58 -13.03
C LYS A 140 13.37 -29.00 -11.94
N LYS A 141 12.51 -28.10 -11.45
CA LYS A 141 11.66 -28.35 -10.26
C LYS A 141 10.49 -27.38 -10.19
N THR A 142 9.45 -27.81 -9.47
CA THR A 142 8.28 -27.00 -9.12
C THR A 142 8.24 -26.79 -7.62
N TYR A 143 8.10 -25.54 -7.18
CA TYR A 143 8.11 -25.17 -5.77
C TYR A 143 7.22 -23.97 -5.46
N PHE A 144 6.80 -23.88 -4.20
CA PHE A 144 6.08 -22.74 -3.68
C PHE A 144 7.00 -21.61 -3.29
N THR A 145 6.52 -20.40 -3.50
CA THR A 145 7.00 -19.19 -2.87
C THR A 145 5.85 -18.61 -2.05
N SER A 146 6.09 -18.29 -0.78
CA SER A 146 5.18 -17.52 0.05
C SER A 146 5.63 -16.07 0.08
N GLU A 147 4.67 -15.17 -0.10
CA GLU A 147 4.86 -13.75 0.05
C GLU A 147 4.16 -13.28 1.32
N GLU A 148 4.91 -12.57 2.16
CA GLU A 148 4.41 -11.87 3.32
C GLU A 148 4.56 -10.37 3.08
N ARG A 149 3.50 -9.59 3.29
CA ARG A 149 3.48 -8.15 3.04
C ARG A 149 2.77 -7.43 4.17
N TYR A 150 3.34 -6.32 4.64
CA TYR A 150 2.63 -5.38 5.49
C TYR A 150 1.83 -4.41 4.63
N ASN A 151 0.49 -4.48 4.71
CA ASN A 151 -0.40 -3.63 3.93
C ASN A 151 -0.53 -2.25 4.59
N THR A 152 0.06 -1.22 3.99
CA THR A 152 -0.02 0.17 4.43
C THR A 152 -1.28 0.88 3.91
N GLY A 153 -1.96 0.27 2.94
CA GLY A 153 -3.20 0.76 2.36
C GLY A 153 -2.97 2.03 1.55
N THR A 154 -3.56 3.14 1.97
CA THR A 154 -3.32 4.49 1.40
C THR A 154 -2.90 5.47 2.49
N THR A 155 -2.28 4.97 3.55
CA THR A 155 -1.97 5.75 4.75
C THR A 155 -0.66 6.51 4.58
N LEU A 156 -0.69 7.83 4.82
CA LEU A 156 0.51 8.64 4.93
C LEU A 156 1.00 8.61 6.38
N TYR A 157 2.18 8.03 6.62
CA TYR A 157 2.80 7.96 7.94
C TYR A 157 3.65 9.21 8.19
N TYR A 158 2.97 10.35 8.29
CA TYR A 158 3.62 11.63 8.58
C TYR A 158 3.62 11.97 10.07
N ILE A 159 4.80 12.27 10.61
CA ILE A 159 5.00 12.61 12.02
C ILE A 159 5.12 14.13 12.16
N PRO A 160 4.11 14.84 12.71
CA PRO A 160 4.16 16.30 12.80
C PRO A 160 5.13 16.81 13.84
N VAL A 161 5.96 17.78 13.44
CA VAL A 161 7.03 18.36 14.27
C VAL A 161 6.53 19.53 15.12
N VAL A 162 5.55 20.32 14.64
CA VAL A 162 5.01 21.48 15.36
C VAL A 162 4.45 21.12 16.74
N PRO A 163 3.61 20.07 16.91
CA PRO A 163 3.14 19.68 18.24
C PRO A 163 4.28 19.27 19.17
N LEU A 164 5.29 18.55 18.68
CA LEU A 164 6.48 18.22 19.46
C LEU A 164 7.22 19.47 19.94
N PHE A 165 7.35 20.48 19.08
CA PHE A 165 7.93 21.78 19.43
C PHE A 165 7.11 22.54 20.48
N GLN A 166 5.77 22.47 20.42
CA GLN A 166 4.89 23.05 21.44
C GLN A 166 5.08 22.36 22.80
N ILE A 167 5.12 21.02 22.84
CA ILE A 167 5.38 20.26 24.06
C ILE A 167 6.76 20.61 24.65
N LEU A 168 7.76 20.85 23.80
CA LEU A 168 9.10 21.29 24.23
C LEU A 168 9.12 22.69 24.87
N LYS A 169 8.18 23.55 24.52
CA LYS A 169 8.01 24.88 25.11
C LYS A 169 7.16 24.88 26.38
N ASP A 170 6.34 23.85 26.59
CA ASP A 170 5.55 23.72 27.82
C ASP A 170 6.43 23.30 29.02
N GLN A 171 6.58 24.23 29.96
CA GLN A 171 7.35 24.01 31.19
C GLN A 171 6.78 22.89 32.06
N LYS A 172 5.46 22.65 32.03
CA LYS A 172 4.81 21.57 32.78
C LYS A 172 5.13 20.20 32.19
N ARG A 173 5.38 20.14 30.87
CA ARG A 173 5.61 18.90 30.10
C ARG A 173 7.06 18.61 29.77
N LYS A 174 8.02 19.32 30.39
CA LYS A 174 9.45 19.18 30.07
C LYS A 174 9.96 17.74 30.05
N LYS A 175 9.53 16.89 31.00
CA LYS A 175 9.94 15.48 31.05
C LYS A 175 9.34 14.68 29.89
N THR A 176 8.06 14.93 29.58
CA THR A 176 7.33 14.32 28.46
C THR A 176 7.98 14.69 27.14
N ALA A 177 8.29 15.98 26.95
CA ALA A 177 9.01 16.48 25.79
C ALA A 177 10.38 15.80 25.60
N GLN A 178 11.14 15.64 26.68
CA GLN A 178 12.44 14.96 26.64
C GLN A 178 12.31 13.46 26.33
N LEU A 179 11.24 12.81 26.79
CA LEU A 179 10.97 11.41 26.50
C LEU A 179 10.60 11.22 25.02
N LEU A 180 9.69 12.06 24.50
CA LEU A 180 9.31 12.05 23.08
C LEU A 180 10.47 12.42 22.16
N LEU A 181 11.37 13.32 22.58
CA LEU A 181 12.63 13.57 21.84
C LEU A 181 13.47 12.31 21.70
N SER A 182 13.51 11.44 22.72
CA SER A 182 14.23 10.17 22.59
C SER A 182 13.56 9.22 21.60
N VAL A 183 12.22 9.20 21.56
CA VAL A 183 11.46 8.43 20.56
C VAL A 183 11.76 8.95 19.15
N CYS A 184 11.59 10.25 18.91
CA CYS A 184 11.82 10.84 17.60
C CYS A 184 13.29 10.77 17.17
N SER A 185 14.25 10.85 18.10
CA SER A 185 15.67 10.59 17.79
C SER A 185 15.91 9.14 17.37
N TYR A 186 15.18 8.16 17.92
CA TYR A 186 15.26 6.77 17.48
C TYR A 186 14.71 6.63 16.06
N LEU A 187 13.53 7.21 15.81
CA LEU A 187 12.91 7.19 14.50
C LEU A 187 13.78 7.86 13.42
N TYR A 188 14.42 8.98 13.77
CA TYR A 188 15.30 9.73 12.89
C TYR A 188 16.63 9.00 12.61
N HIS A 189 17.34 8.52 13.64
CA HIS A 189 18.69 7.96 13.44
C HIS A 189 18.73 6.47 13.11
N ILE A 190 17.85 5.67 13.73
CA ILE A 190 17.91 4.21 13.67
C ILE A 190 16.87 3.68 12.69
N ALA A 191 15.61 4.08 12.86
CA ALA A 191 14.56 3.70 11.90
C ALA A 191 14.74 4.41 10.54
N GLN A 192 15.56 5.46 10.48
CA GLN A 192 15.89 6.26 9.29
C GLN A 192 14.67 6.88 8.59
N ILE A 193 13.70 7.35 9.38
CA ILE A 193 12.55 8.08 8.82
C ILE A 193 13.03 9.43 8.24
N PRO A 194 12.75 9.71 6.95
CA PRO A 194 13.12 10.96 6.30
C PRO A 194 12.60 12.18 7.06
N TYR A 195 13.34 13.29 7.00
CA TYR A 195 12.93 14.54 7.61
C TYR A 195 12.76 15.63 6.55
N TYR A 196 11.60 16.29 6.50
CA TYR A 196 11.25 17.25 5.43
C TYR A 196 12.17 18.46 5.25
N ARG A 197 13.15 18.68 6.14
CA ARG A 197 14.18 19.72 6.00
C ARG A 197 15.48 19.22 5.36
N GLN A 198 15.56 17.93 5.01
CA GLN A 198 16.70 17.31 4.34
C GLN A 198 16.49 17.35 2.82
N GLU A 199 17.48 17.86 2.09
CA GLU A 199 17.44 18.03 0.62
C GLU A 199 17.17 16.72 -0.13
N GLU A 200 17.60 15.58 0.42
CA GLU A 200 17.35 14.25 -0.15
C GLU A 200 15.92 13.72 0.06
N SER A 201 15.10 14.38 0.90
CA SER A 201 13.76 13.92 1.23
C SER A 201 12.72 14.39 0.20
N TYR A 202 11.73 13.54 -0.08
CA TYR A 202 10.62 13.89 -0.98
C TYR A 202 9.87 15.15 -0.50
N LEU A 203 9.55 15.22 0.79
CA LEU A 203 8.82 16.37 1.32
C LEU A 203 9.61 17.68 1.20
N TYR A 204 10.93 17.68 1.31
CA TYR A 204 11.73 18.90 1.12
C TYR A 204 11.44 19.57 -0.22
N TRP A 205 11.43 18.79 -1.30
CA TRP A 205 11.11 19.29 -2.64
C TRP A 205 9.69 19.85 -2.74
N LEU A 206 8.73 19.23 -2.06
CA LEU A 206 7.37 19.77 -2.00
C LEU A 206 7.32 21.09 -1.24
N TYR A 207 8.03 21.24 -0.12
CA TYR A 207 8.10 22.51 0.61
C TYR A 207 8.75 23.61 -0.23
N GLU A 208 9.83 23.32 -0.95
CA GLU A 208 10.47 24.27 -1.87
C GLU A 208 9.52 24.70 -2.98
N MET A 209 8.81 23.73 -3.58
CA MET A 209 7.80 24.02 -4.60
C MET A 209 6.67 24.92 -4.07
N MET A 210 6.19 24.67 -2.85
CA MET A 210 5.19 25.53 -2.20
C MET A 210 5.73 26.94 -1.96
N ASN A 211 7.02 27.08 -1.61
CA ASN A 211 7.64 28.38 -1.44
C ASN A 211 7.69 29.15 -2.78
N ASP A 212 8.14 28.49 -3.85
CA ASP A 212 8.19 29.09 -5.20
C ASP A 212 6.82 29.57 -5.68
N TRP A 213 5.76 28.79 -5.44
CA TRP A 213 4.39 29.17 -5.82
C TRP A 213 3.93 30.42 -5.06
N VAL A 214 4.12 30.45 -3.74
CA VAL A 214 3.70 31.58 -2.90
C VAL A 214 4.52 32.85 -3.16
N GLU A 215 5.77 32.72 -3.58
CA GLU A 215 6.61 33.88 -3.96
C GLU A 215 6.16 34.55 -5.25
N GLN A 216 5.56 33.79 -6.18
CA GLN A 216 5.09 34.29 -7.48
C GLN A 216 3.69 34.93 -7.41
N ASP A 217 2.92 34.64 -6.36
CA ASP A 217 1.60 35.21 -6.17
C ASP A 217 1.63 36.72 -5.83
N GLU A 218 0.55 37.42 -6.18
CA GLU A 218 0.37 38.82 -5.80
C GLU A 218 0.36 38.98 -4.26
N GLU A 219 0.99 40.05 -3.77
CA GLU A 219 1.06 40.31 -2.33
C GLU A 219 -0.31 40.73 -1.79
N THR A 220 -0.90 39.84 -1.00
CA THR A 220 -2.20 39.99 -0.35
C THR A 220 -2.09 39.56 1.11
N ALA A 221 -3.12 39.84 1.92
CA ALA A 221 -3.15 39.40 3.31
C ALA A 221 -3.16 37.86 3.46
N GLU A 222 -3.70 37.16 2.47
CA GLU A 222 -3.73 35.71 2.40
C GLU A 222 -2.35 35.15 2.04
N THR A 223 -1.70 35.68 1.00
CA THR A 223 -0.36 35.23 0.60
C THR A 223 0.68 35.51 1.68
N GLU A 224 0.55 36.60 2.46
CA GLU A 224 1.42 36.84 3.62
C GLU A 224 1.17 35.83 4.76
N THR A 225 -0.06 35.34 4.93
CA THR A 225 -0.36 34.27 5.88
C THR A 225 0.30 32.95 5.43
N ASN A 226 0.24 32.63 4.14
CA ASN A 226 0.88 31.45 3.56
C ASN A 226 2.41 31.50 3.71
N LYS A 227 3.02 32.65 3.40
CA LYS A 227 4.46 32.91 3.65
C LYS A 227 4.82 32.72 5.12
N ARG A 228 3.96 33.14 6.04
CA ARG A 228 4.19 32.93 7.48
C ARG A 228 4.14 31.46 7.87
N GLU A 229 3.24 30.66 7.31
CA GLU A 229 3.21 29.21 7.58
C GLU A 229 4.50 28.53 7.10
N LEU A 230 4.98 28.86 5.90
CA LEU A 230 6.26 28.38 5.37
C LEU A 230 7.45 28.76 6.27
N ARG A 231 7.58 30.04 6.65
CA ARG A 231 8.63 30.50 7.56
C ARG A 231 8.58 29.81 8.92
N ASN A 232 7.37 29.55 9.44
CA ASN A 232 7.20 28.82 10.69
C ASN A 232 7.61 27.35 10.53
N ALA A 233 7.24 26.70 9.43
CA ALA A 233 7.61 25.33 9.14
C ALA A 233 9.13 25.16 9.03
N GLU A 234 9.81 26.07 8.33
CA GLU A 234 11.28 26.11 8.27
C GLU A 234 11.89 26.32 9.67
N TYR A 235 11.51 27.41 10.35
CA TYR A 235 12.12 27.76 11.63
C TYR A 235 11.92 26.65 12.69
N ILE A 236 10.72 26.10 12.79
CA ILE A 236 10.42 25.03 13.75
C ILE A 236 11.12 23.74 13.35
N GLY A 237 11.11 23.41 12.05
CA GLY A 237 11.78 22.25 11.48
C GLY A 237 13.25 22.19 11.85
N ASP A 238 13.99 23.25 11.54
CA ASP A 238 15.43 23.33 11.81
C ASP A 238 15.73 23.22 13.31
N LYS A 239 14.90 23.86 14.16
CA LYS A 239 15.09 23.83 15.61
C LYS A 239 14.81 22.48 16.24
N VAL A 240 13.84 21.73 15.72
CA VAL A 240 13.57 20.38 16.21
C VAL A 240 14.60 19.40 15.66
N GLU A 241 14.98 19.49 14.39
CA GLU A 241 16.00 18.62 13.79
C GLU A 241 17.32 18.70 14.56
N GLN A 242 17.78 19.92 14.91
CA GLN A 242 18.96 20.11 15.76
C GLN A 242 18.87 19.35 17.09
N LYS A 243 17.68 19.19 17.65
CA LYS A 243 17.46 18.41 18.88
C LYS A 243 17.43 16.91 18.58
N LEU A 244 16.80 16.50 17.49
CA LEU A 244 16.69 15.08 17.09
C LEU A 244 18.06 14.50 16.73
N PHE A 245 18.87 15.26 15.99
CA PHE A 245 20.22 14.92 15.56
C PHE A 245 21.19 14.66 16.74
N ASN A 246 20.86 15.13 17.94
CA ASN A 246 21.70 14.90 19.10
C ASN A 246 21.53 13.47 19.65
N LEU A 247 22.49 12.60 19.27
CA LEU A 247 22.60 11.21 19.73
C LEU A 247 22.58 11.02 21.25
N ILE A 248 22.78 12.08 22.05
CA ILE A 248 22.62 11.99 23.50
C ILE A 248 21.21 11.53 23.89
N ASN A 249 20.19 11.86 23.10
CA ASN A 249 18.81 11.46 23.36
C ASN A 249 18.64 9.94 23.38
N LEU A 250 19.39 9.22 22.54
CA LEU A 250 19.44 7.76 22.52
C LEU A 250 20.19 7.23 23.75
N LYS A 251 21.35 7.81 24.06
CA LYS A 251 22.18 7.40 25.21
C LYS A 251 21.46 7.53 26.55
N VAL A 252 20.57 8.52 26.69
CA VAL A 252 19.81 8.74 27.93
C VAL A 252 18.39 8.19 27.88
N PHE A 253 17.99 7.53 26.79
CA PHE A 253 16.61 7.09 26.55
C PHE A 253 16.12 6.18 27.68
N GLU A 254 16.83 5.09 27.96
CA GLU A 254 16.49 4.14 29.03
C GLU A 254 16.33 4.85 30.39
N LYS A 255 17.27 5.76 30.71
CA LYS A 255 17.25 6.53 31.95
C LYS A 255 16.05 7.47 32.04
N ARG A 256 15.64 8.10 30.93
CA ARG A 256 14.42 8.93 30.87
C ARG A 256 13.19 8.07 31.08
N LEU A 257 13.10 6.92 30.39
CA LEU A 257 11.99 5.99 30.47
C LEU A 257 11.79 5.46 31.90
N ASN A 258 12.86 4.99 32.54
CA ASN A 258 12.82 4.41 33.89
C ASN A 258 12.50 5.42 35.00
N ARG A 259 12.80 6.70 34.79
CA ARG A 259 12.53 7.78 35.77
C ARG A 259 11.25 8.54 35.50
N PHE A 260 10.56 8.21 34.40
CA PHE A 260 9.36 8.90 34.01
C PHE A 260 8.23 8.61 35.01
N LYS A 261 7.45 9.64 35.33
CA LYS A 261 6.30 9.54 36.20
C LYS A 261 5.15 10.24 35.50
N SER A 262 4.18 9.47 35.05
CA SER A 262 3.00 10.01 34.38
C SER A 262 2.12 10.74 35.39
N VAL A 263 1.72 11.97 35.06
CA VAL A 263 0.84 12.78 35.92
C VAL A 263 -0.61 12.69 35.44
N ASP A 264 -0.84 12.42 34.16
CA ASP A 264 -2.16 12.27 33.56
C ASP A 264 -2.18 11.25 32.41
N THR A 265 -3.33 11.18 31.73
CA THR A 265 -3.58 10.27 30.61
C THR A 265 -2.62 10.53 29.45
N PHE A 266 -2.39 11.78 29.08
CA PHE A 266 -1.46 12.15 28.01
C PHE A 266 -0.04 11.66 28.30
N ASP A 267 0.46 11.89 29.52
CA ASP A 267 1.78 11.39 29.93
C ASP A 267 1.84 9.85 29.95
N SER A 268 0.74 9.18 30.32
CA SER A 268 0.64 7.71 30.28
C SER A 268 0.77 7.18 28.86
N GLU A 269 0.07 7.77 27.90
CA GLU A 269 0.17 7.37 26.49
C GLU A 269 1.58 7.67 25.92
N CYS A 270 2.15 8.84 26.22
CA CYS A 270 3.54 9.15 25.86
C CYS A 270 4.54 8.11 26.40
N TRP A 271 4.34 7.64 27.63
CA TRP A 271 5.20 6.63 28.23
C TRP A 271 5.06 5.27 27.55
N LYS A 272 3.84 4.85 27.17
CA LYS A 272 3.62 3.60 26.43
C LYS A 272 4.31 3.63 25.07
N ILE A 273 4.15 4.71 24.31
CA ILE A 273 4.82 4.93 23.02
C ILE A 273 6.33 4.86 23.21
N ALA A 274 6.86 5.58 24.21
CA ALA A 274 8.29 5.57 24.49
C ALA A 274 8.83 4.20 24.89
N ARG A 275 8.05 3.41 25.63
CA ARG A 275 8.38 2.03 25.98
C ARG A 275 8.40 1.14 24.74
N ASN A 276 7.41 1.25 23.86
CA ASN A 276 7.32 0.46 22.63
C ASN A 276 8.49 0.79 21.69
N ALA A 277 8.80 2.08 21.52
CA ALA A 277 9.95 2.55 20.77
C ALA A 277 11.28 2.04 21.36
N PHE A 278 11.43 2.07 22.69
CA PHE A 278 12.64 1.58 23.34
C PHE A 278 12.79 0.05 23.22
N ALA A 279 11.68 -0.70 23.26
CA ALA A 279 11.68 -2.14 23.01
C ALA A 279 12.14 -2.44 21.57
N LEU A 280 11.58 -1.75 20.58
CA LEU A 280 12.03 -1.83 19.19
C LEU A 280 13.53 -1.50 19.06
N TYR A 281 13.98 -0.40 19.64
CA TYR A 281 15.40 -0.01 19.61
C TYR A 281 16.33 -1.05 20.24
N THR A 282 15.88 -1.75 21.28
CA THR A 282 16.69 -2.75 21.98
C THR A 282 16.72 -4.08 21.24
N GLU A 283 15.57 -4.52 20.71
CA GLU A 283 15.43 -5.79 19.98
C GLU A 283 15.98 -5.70 18.55
N TYR A 284 15.89 -4.52 17.94
CA TYR A 284 16.26 -4.24 16.55
C TYR A 284 17.16 -2.99 16.45
N PRO A 285 18.38 -3.02 16.99
CA PRO A 285 19.23 -1.84 17.15
C PRO A 285 19.81 -1.27 15.83
N SER A 286 19.78 -2.06 14.76
CA SER A 286 20.34 -1.73 13.43
C SER A 286 19.31 -1.79 12.31
N GLU A 287 18.05 -2.07 12.62
CA GLU A 287 17.00 -2.22 11.61
C GLU A 287 16.39 -0.85 11.30
N ASN A 288 16.20 -0.58 10.01
CA ASN A 288 15.54 0.62 9.51
C ASN A 288 14.20 0.26 8.84
N ILE A 289 13.36 1.27 8.61
CA ILE A 289 12.03 1.09 7.99
C ILE A 289 12.10 0.51 6.57
N PHE A 290 13.23 0.69 5.87
CA PHE A 290 13.41 0.31 4.48
C PHE A 290 14.05 -1.08 4.29
N ARG A 291 14.30 -1.85 5.35
CA ARG A 291 15.04 -3.12 5.27
C ARG A 291 14.38 -4.17 4.37
N ASN A 292 13.06 -4.11 4.24
CA ASN A 292 12.25 -5.00 3.41
C ASN A 292 11.52 -4.22 2.31
N ALA A 293 11.99 -3.02 1.98
CA ALA A 293 11.54 -2.22 0.84
C ALA A 293 11.86 -3.01 -0.45
N THR A 294 10.84 -3.70 -0.95
CA THR A 294 10.95 -4.52 -2.17
C THR A 294 9.91 -4.03 -3.15
N LEU A 295 10.35 -3.78 -4.38
CA LEU A 295 9.45 -3.38 -5.44
C LEU A 295 8.39 -4.46 -5.68
N PRO A 296 7.11 -4.08 -5.82
CA PRO A 296 6.07 -4.97 -6.31
C PRO A 296 6.51 -5.64 -7.60
N GLU A 297 6.23 -6.94 -7.74
CA GLU A 297 6.54 -7.67 -8.97
C GLU A 297 5.78 -7.05 -10.15
N LYS A 298 6.53 -6.50 -11.12
CA LYS A 298 5.95 -5.95 -12.36
C LYS A 298 5.37 -7.07 -13.21
N ASP A 299 4.12 -6.92 -13.68
CA ASP A 299 3.56 -7.85 -14.66
C ASP A 299 4.37 -7.72 -15.97
N PRO A 300 4.98 -8.80 -16.49
CA PRO A 300 5.77 -8.75 -17.72
C PRO A 300 4.95 -8.40 -18.99
N TYR A 301 3.62 -8.35 -18.89
CA TYR A 301 2.71 -7.88 -19.94
C TYR A 301 2.21 -6.46 -19.73
N ASP A 302 2.57 -5.84 -18.60
CA ASP A 302 2.30 -4.43 -18.33
C ASP A 302 3.45 -3.61 -18.93
N ASN A 303 3.18 -3.00 -20.09
CA ASN A 303 4.13 -2.16 -20.83
C ASN A 303 4.18 -0.73 -20.29
N ASP A 304 3.31 -0.39 -19.34
CA ASP A 304 3.38 0.90 -18.69
C ASP A 304 4.53 0.84 -17.67
N GLU A 305 5.53 1.71 -17.87
CA GLU A 305 6.51 2.05 -16.83
C GLU A 305 5.78 2.81 -15.72
N ASN A 306 4.81 2.15 -15.07
CA ASN A 306 4.08 2.71 -13.95
C ASN A 306 5.12 3.01 -12.86
N GLU A 307 5.33 4.31 -12.62
CA GLU A 307 6.08 4.79 -11.47
C GLU A 307 5.40 4.23 -10.20
N ILE A 308 6.23 3.83 -9.24
CA ILE A 308 5.80 3.19 -7.99
C ILE A 308 6.01 4.22 -6.89
N ILE A 309 5.04 4.33 -5.98
CA ILE A 309 5.19 5.15 -4.78
C ILE A 309 6.22 4.46 -3.88
N GLY A 310 7.43 5.02 -3.78
CA GLY A 310 8.45 4.56 -2.84
C GLY A 310 8.09 4.83 -1.39
N MET A 311 8.60 4.01 -0.47
CA MET A 311 8.35 4.15 0.97
C MET A 311 8.76 5.52 1.53
N GLU A 312 9.81 6.13 0.97
CA GLU A 312 10.31 7.45 1.34
C GLU A 312 9.35 8.59 1.01
N LYS A 313 8.38 8.37 0.11
CA LYS A 313 7.38 9.38 -0.24
C LYS A 313 6.25 9.48 0.79
N TYR A 314 5.82 8.35 1.37
CA TYR A 314 4.66 8.31 2.28
C TYR A 314 5.01 8.13 3.77
N ILE A 315 6.31 7.97 4.10
CA ILE A 315 6.81 7.88 5.48
C ILE A 315 7.80 9.03 5.70
N SER A 316 7.48 9.98 6.58
CA SER A 316 8.37 11.13 6.82
C SER A 316 7.99 11.90 8.08
N PHE A 317 8.90 12.72 8.61
CA PHE A 317 8.52 13.83 9.47
C PHE A 317 7.97 14.98 8.61
N ILE A 318 6.90 15.62 9.06
CA ILE A 318 6.28 16.79 8.41
C ILE A 318 6.24 17.98 9.37
N ALA A 319 6.17 19.21 8.87
CA ALA A 319 6.06 20.37 9.75
C ALA A 319 4.80 20.29 10.62
N ASP A 320 3.64 20.15 9.99
CA ASP A 320 2.35 20.18 10.66
C ASP A 320 1.27 19.44 9.85
N THR A 321 0.12 19.15 10.48
CA THR A 321 -1.05 18.49 9.86
C THR A 321 -2.30 19.38 9.84
N LYS A 322 -2.15 20.71 9.88
CA LYS A 322 -3.25 21.68 9.71
C LYS A 322 -2.71 22.95 9.07
N GLY A 323 -3.61 23.80 8.59
CA GLY A 323 -3.27 25.06 7.95
C GLY A 323 -3.14 24.89 6.45
N TRP A 324 -3.04 26.02 5.76
CA TRP A 324 -3.00 26.08 4.30
C TRP A 324 -1.84 25.26 3.73
N LEU A 325 -0.68 25.31 4.38
CA LEU A 325 0.52 24.62 3.92
C LEU A 325 0.34 23.10 3.91
N TYR A 326 -0.26 22.53 4.97
CA TYR A 326 -0.54 21.10 5.01
C TYR A 326 -1.60 20.69 3.98
N GLU A 327 -2.66 21.49 3.83
CA GLU A 327 -3.72 21.22 2.86
C GLU A 327 -3.16 21.21 1.42
N SER A 328 -2.34 22.19 1.08
CA SER A 328 -1.71 22.30 -0.25
C SER A 328 -0.70 21.18 -0.53
N LEU A 329 0.07 20.77 0.48
CA LEU A 329 0.96 19.60 0.39
C LEU A 329 0.13 18.31 0.21
N SER A 330 -0.91 18.13 1.02
CA SER A 330 -1.76 16.94 0.94
C SER A 330 -2.44 16.83 -0.43
N ASP A 331 -2.94 17.93 -0.98
CA ASP A 331 -3.58 17.94 -2.30
C ASP A 331 -2.57 17.56 -3.39
N THR A 332 -1.36 18.11 -3.31
CA THR A 332 -0.26 17.80 -4.24
C THR A 332 0.11 16.32 -4.19
N ILE A 333 0.34 15.79 -2.99
CA ILE A 333 0.69 14.38 -2.77
C ILE A 333 -0.42 13.47 -3.28
N ASN A 334 -1.67 13.78 -2.97
CA ASN A 334 -2.81 12.98 -3.43
C ASN A 334 -2.94 13.00 -4.95
N ASN A 335 -2.70 14.14 -5.60
CA ASN A 335 -2.73 14.24 -7.06
C ASN A 335 -1.61 13.39 -7.68
N GLU A 336 -0.38 13.52 -7.19
CA GLU A 336 0.75 12.70 -7.63
C GLU A 336 0.50 11.21 -7.40
N PHE A 337 0.00 10.84 -6.22
CA PHE A 337 -0.19 9.43 -5.86
C PHE A 337 -1.30 8.74 -6.66
N ASN A 338 -2.31 9.48 -7.10
CA ASN A 338 -3.36 8.96 -7.96
C ASN A 338 -2.87 8.64 -9.39
N GLU A 339 -1.70 9.14 -9.79
CA GLU A 339 -1.08 8.81 -11.08
C GLU A 339 -0.30 7.49 -11.03
N TYR A 340 -0.06 6.95 -9.83
CA TYR A 340 0.70 5.72 -9.63
C TYR A 340 -0.18 4.47 -9.56
N GLY A 341 0.29 3.40 -10.20
CA GLY A 341 -0.40 2.10 -10.24
C GLY A 341 -0.07 1.17 -9.08
N ALA A 342 1.01 1.45 -8.33
CA ALA A 342 1.47 0.61 -7.23
C ALA A 342 2.25 1.41 -6.18
N MET A 343 2.35 0.84 -4.98
CA MET A 343 3.12 1.39 -3.87
C MET A 343 4.05 0.31 -3.31
N GLU A 344 5.25 0.74 -2.92
CA GLU A 344 6.22 -0.10 -2.23
C GLU A 344 5.78 -0.33 -0.79
N GLU A 345 5.82 -1.59 -0.36
CA GLU A 345 5.43 -2.02 0.97
C GLU A 345 6.45 -3.03 1.49
N PRO A 346 6.68 -3.10 2.83
CA PRO A 346 7.58 -4.09 3.38
C PRO A 346 7.13 -5.51 3.03
N THR A 347 7.99 -6.22 2.28
CA THR A 347 7.66 -7.51 1.69
C THR A 347 8.78 -8.51 1.92
N ILE A 348 8.43 -9.74 2.29
CA ILE A 348 9.34 -10.87 2.46
C ILE A 348 8.88 -12.03 1.55
N SER A 349 9.83 -12.64 0.85
CA SER A 349 9.58 -13.81 0.01
C SER A 349 10.31 -15.04 0.55
N LYS A 350 9.59 -16.14 0.75
CA LYS A 350 10.11 -17.41 1.26
C LYS A 350 9.94 -18.51 0.22
N GLN A 351 11.03 -19.15 -0.19
CA GLN A 351 11.02 -20.21 -1.19
C GLN A 351 11.05 -21.60 -0.53
N PHE A 352 10.18 -22.50 -0.97
CA PHE A 352 10.03 -23.86 -0.44
C PHE A 352 10.60 -24.90 -1.41
N ASP A 353 11.82 -24.66 -1.88
CA ASP A 353 12.41 -25.33 -3.04
C ASP A 353 13.42 -26.44 -2.70
N GLY A 354 13.69 -26.64 -1.40
CA GLY A 354 14.80 -27.47 -0.95
C GLY A 354 15.75 -26.75 0.00
N SER A 355 15.97 -25.46 -0.22
CA SER A 355 16.91 -24.61 0.51
C SER A 355 16.45 -24.28 1.93
N GLU A 356 17.35 -23.64 2.68
CA GLU A 356 17.07 -23.09 3.99
C GLU A 356 16.07 -21.94 3.87
N ILE A 357 14.97 -22.04 4.62
CA ILE A 357 13.92 -21.02 4.60
C ILE A 357 14.38 -19.86 5.49
N PRO A 358 14.34 -18.61 5.00
CA PRO A 358 14.69 -17.46 5.82
C PRO A 358 13.85 -17.38 7.10
N THR A 359 14.50 -17.14 8.23
CA THR A 359 13.84 -16.88 9.52
C THR A 359 13.26 -15.46 9.62
N ALA A 360 13.47 -14.64 8.58
CA ALA A 360 12.98 -13.27 8.52
C ALA A 360 11.44 -13.21 8.65
N ASN A 361 10.97 -12.21 9.37
CA ASN A 361 9.57 -11.91 9.58
C ASN A 361 9.39 -10.39 9.59
N LEU A 362 8.12 -9.96 9.60
CA LEU A 362 7.72 -8.55 9.61
C LEU A 362 7.34 -8.04 11.03
N ASP A 363 7.89 -8.65 12.10
CA ASP A 363 7.55 -8.23 13.49
C ASP A 363 7.94 -6.77 13.76
N PHE A 364 9.14 -6.38 13.32
CA PHE A 364 9.63 -5.01 13.43
C PHE A 364 8.71 -4.02 12.72
N GLU A 365 8.35 -4.30 11.46
CA GLU A 365 7.48 -3.43 10.67
C GLU A 365 6.11 -3.29 11.30
N ASN A 366 5.47 -4.40 11.68
CA ASN A 366 4.17 -4.38 12.36
C ASN A 366 4.21 -3.44 13.58
N ARG A 367 5.20 -3.62 14.44
CA ARG A 367 5.35 -2.84 15.68
C ARG A 367 5.76 -1.39 15.41
N LEU A 368 6.56 -1.14 14.38
CA LEU A 368 7.00 0.20 14.01
C LEU A 368 5.84 1.00 13.41
N PHE A 369 5.06 0.43 12.50
CA PHE A 369 3.89 1.13 11.95
C PHE A 369 2.80 1.36 13.01
N ASP A 370 2.59 0.43 13.94
CA ASP A 370 1.74 0.67 15.11
C ASP A 370 2.26 1.84 15.95
N LEU A 371 3.57 1.89 16.21
CA LEU A 371 4.21 3.01 16.93
C LEU A 371 4.02 4.34 16.19
N LEU A 372 4.11 4.36 14.86
CA LEU A 372 3.90 5.56 14.05
C LEU A 372 2.46 6.06 14.14
N ASN A 373 1.49 5.15 14.04
CA ASN A 373 0.08 5.49 14.20
C ASN A 373 -0.21 6.07 15.59
N ASP A 374 0.28 5.42 16.65
CA ASP A 374 0.11 5.87 18.03
C ASP A 374 0.75 7.25 18.26
N LEU A 375 1.98 7.46 17.75
CA LEU A 375 2.71 8.72 17.89
C LEU A 375 2.04 9.86 17.14
N SER A 376 1.66 9.66 15.88
CA SER A 376 1.00 10.68 15.08
C SER A 376 -0.38 11.02 15.66
N GLY A 377 -1.15 10.03 16.11
CA GLY A 377 -2.41 10.26 16.83
C GLY A 377 -2.23 11.10 18.09
N LEU A 378 -1.24 10.76 18.91
CA LEU A 378 -0.94 11.50 20.16
C LEU A 378 -0.52 12.96 19.89
N LEU A 379 0.32 13.19 18.89
CA LEU A 379 0.76 14.54 18.52
C LEU A 379 -0.40 15.37 17.93
N TYR A 380 -1.29 14.74 17.17
CA TYR A 380 -2.50 15.37 16.65
C TYR A 380 -3.44 15.83 17.77
N GLU A 381 -3.67 14.98 18.78
CA GLU A 381 -4.54 15.28 19.92
C GLU A 381 -4.00 16.43 20.78
N TYR A 382 -2.69 16.46 21.05
CA TYR A 382 -2.07 17.54 21.85
C TYR A 382 -2.37 18.92 21.26
N LYS A 383 -2.38 19.02 19.93
CA LYS A 383 -2.70 20.25 19.18
C LYS A 383 -4.15 20.73 19.38
N THR A 384 -5.07 19.90 19.88
CA THR A 384 -6.48 20.28 20.10
C THR A 384 -6.76 20.87 21.49
N ILE A 385 -5.81 20.76 22.42
CA ILE A 385 -5.97 21.20 23.82
C ILE A 385 -5.64 22.71 23.99
N GLU A 386 -4.98 23.33 23.01
CA GLU A 386 -4.80 24.78 22.97
C GLU A 386 -6.09 25.47 22.44
N LYS A 387 -6.99 25.82 23.36
CA LYS A 387 -8.05 26.82 23.16
C LYS A 387 -8.02 27.88 24.26
#